data_AF-A0A257X924-F1
#
_entry.id   AF-A0A257X924-F1
#
_cell.length_a   1.000
_cell.length_b   1.000
_cell.length_c   1.000
_cell.angle_alpha   90.00
_cell.angle_beta   90.00
_cell.angle_gamma   90.00
#
_symmetry.space_group_name_H-M   'P 1'
#
loop_
_entity.id
_entity.type
_entity.pdbx_description
1 polymer ?
#
loop_
_entity_poly.entity_id
_entity_poly.type
_entity_poly.pdbx_seq_one_letter_code
_entity_poly.pdbx_strand_id
1 'polypeptide(L)'
;MKKLLPFVILHSSFVIAASPAPIDYDQQVRPFLKDNCIACHNKTTTKGGLNMETPELMAKGGESDKGIIPGKGAESVMYQAAAHTWDSEMPPKGNKVGAVNLTPEQLALFKAWIDQGAKASPKRVQIIAWEPLPAGLQSIYSVAVAPSGDYAAAARANQISIYHLPTQSLVTKLTDDTLLKSGLYKQPGVAHRDLVQSLAFSPDGTRLATGSFREVKLWKRNAPAAPAFAPSAKFTATQEADNSIKLTETAGGKLVAHIKSDLASEQALAQRTLTAVRAALEETYQGAAIRTAERAVTEQTERLKKANELAELAKKALEDKKKDIKPKEDAKIAADKAAKDIADEVAKASAGMPDEALAQKQAAAKASLAKAATDLAQAQTALQRAEAAMVTAAAEIKLAATTDAKKAAALTELVELAKTGLEEKRKTLKPKEDAKAAAEKAAQEIADQVAKAPKAKPDEALAKKNTDAQEKATKAAADLKLAQEAFTRAEAAITDTANEIKLVTENEKKARQAVIDAKARLEVVKKEAEKANADRDLIAKTLTT
;
A
#
# COMPACT_ATOMS: atom_id res chain seq x y z
N MET A 1 -8.90 -28.41 -80.08
CA MET A 1 -9.99 -27.61 -79.50
C MET A 1 -9.95 -27.71 -77.98
N LYS A 2 -9.83 -26.56 -77.30
CA LYS A 2 -10.23 -26.21 -75.91
C LYS A 2 -9.16 -25.30 -75.29
N LYS A 3 -9.49 -24.01 -75.21
CA LYS A 3 -8.72 -22.94 -74.57
C LYS A 3 -8.76 -23.15 -73.05
N LEU A 4 -7.60 -23.12 -72.39
CA LEU A 4 -7.49 -23.00 -70.94
C LEU A 4 -7.41 -21.51 -70.59
N LEU A 5 -8.42 -20.98 -69.88
CA LEU A 5 -8.35 -19.69 -69.21
C LEU A 5 -7.77 -19.89 -67.79
N PRO A 6 -6.85 -19.03 -67.33
CA PRO A 6 -6.47 -19.00 -65.92
C PRO A 6 -7.53 -18.25 -65.10
N PHE A 7 -8.09 -18.93 -64.10
CA PHE A 7 -9.04 -18.38 -63.14
C PHE A 7 -8.23 -17.67 -62.03
N VAL A 8 -8.31 -16.34 -61.96
CA VAL A 8 -7.74 -15.55 -60.86
C VAL A 8 -8.71 -15.64 -59.68
N ILE A 9 -8.31 -16.33 -58.61
CA ILE A 9 -9.06 -16.37 -57.35
C ILE A 9 -8.72 -15.11 -56.55
N LEU A 10 -9.61 -14.11 -56.62
CA LEU A 10 -9.58 -12.92 -55.78
C LEU A 10 -9.99 -13.32 -54.35
N HIS A 11 -9.02 -13.40 -53.42
CA HIS A 11 -9.32 -13.57 -52.00
C HIS A 11 -9.85 -12.25 -51.43
N SER A 12 -11.17 -12.15 -51.28
CA SER A 12 -11.81 -11.06 -50.56
C SER A 12 -11.61 -11.28 -49.06
N SER A 13 -10.63 -10.61 -48.46
CA SER A 13 -10.47 -10.55 -47.00
C SER A 13 -11.62 -9.76 -46.40
N PHE A 14 -12.61 -10.47 -45.84
CA PHE A 14 -13.63 -9.87 -45.01
C PHE A 14 -12.99 -9.54 -43.66
N VAL A 15 -12.67 -8.26 -43.43
CA VAL A 15 -12.29 -7.78 -42.10
C VAL A 15 -13.56 -7.81 -41.25
N ILE A 16 -13.72 -8.84 -40.43
CA ILE A 16 -14.70 -8.86 -39.35
C ILE A 16 -14.23 -7.80 -38.36
N ALA A 17 -14.84 -6.62 -38.39
CA ALA A 17 -14.69 -5.63 -37.33
C ALA A 17 -15.22 -6.25 -36.04
N ALA A 18 -14.32 -6.68 -35.17
CA ALA A 18 -14.66 -7.13 -33.83
C ALA A 18 -15.37 -5.96 -33.12
N SER A 19 -16.62 -6.15 -32.74
CA SER A 19 -17.31 -5.17 -31.89
C SER A 19 -16.49 -4.98 -30.60
N PRO A 20 -16.30 -3.73 -30.13
CA PRO A 20 -15.54 -3.48 -28.92
C PRO A 20 -16.18 -4.23 -27.75
N ALA A 21 -15.33 -4.78 -26.87
CA ALA A 21 -15.80 -5.52 -25.70
C ALA A 21 -16.83 -4.71 -24.89
N PRO A 22 -17.84 -5.36 -24.30
CA PRO A 22 -18.81 -4.67 -23.46
C PRO A 22 -18.12 -3.92 -22.31
N ILE A 23 -18.47 -2.65 -22.15
CA ILE A 23 -17.92 -1.80 -21.09
C ILE A 23 -18.61 -2.13 -19.76
N ASP A 24 -17.83 -2.44 -18.74
CA ASP A 24 -18.31 -2.69 -17.39
C ASP A 24 -18.51 -1.37 -16.65
N TYR A 25 -19.77 -0.98 -16.45
CA TYR A 25 -20.12 0.26 -15.77
C TYR A 25 -19.45 0.40 -14.39
N ASP A 26 -19.61 -0.58 -13.50
CA ASP A 26 -19.11 -0.53 -12.13
C ASP A 26 -17.58 -0.45 -12.04
N GLN A 27 -16.86 -1.11 -12.95
CA GLN A 27 -15.39 -1.11 -12.94
C GLN A 27 -14.78 0.07 -13.70
N GLN A 28 -15.38 0.45 -14.83
CA GLN A 28 -14.74 1.36 -15.78
C GLN A 28 -15.37 2.75 -15.78
N VAL A 29 -16.68 2.88 -15.59
CA VAL A 29 -17.42 4.16 -15.74
C VAL A 29 -17.75 4.80 -14.39
N ARG A 30 -18.30 4.01 -13.47
CA ARG A 30 -18.76 4.45 -12.15
C ARG A 30 -17.67 5.12 -11.30
N PRO A 31 -16.38 4.68 -11.29
CA PRO A 31 -15.37 5.31 -10.44
C PRO A 31 -15.20 6.81 -10.71
N PHE A 32 -15.04 7.21 -11.97
CA PHE A 32 -14.84 8.62 -12.30
C PHE A 32 -16.14 9.43 -12.23
N LEU A 33 -17.31 8.82 -12.49
CA LEU A 33 -18.59 9.51 -12.27
C LEU A 33 -18.86 9.73 -10.77
N LYS A 34 -18.46 8.77 -9.93
CA LYS A 34 -18.59 8.89 -8.48
C LYS A 34 -17.78 10.07 -7.96
N ASP A 35 -16.54 10.19 -8.41
CA ASP A 35 -15.63 11.22 -7.94
C ASP A 35 -16.00 12.62 -8.45
N ASN A 36 -16.53 12.72 -9.68
CA ASN A 36 -16.72 14.03 -10.33
C ASN A 36 -18.18 14.47 -10.50
N CYS A 37 -19.17 13.58 -10.34
CA CYS A 37 -20.57 13.88 -10.67
C CYS A 37 -21.54 13.52 -9.53
N ILE A 38 -21.41 12.34 -8.95
CA ILE A 38 -22.38 11.82 -7.94
C ILE A 38 -22.36 12.66 -6.66
N ALA A 39 -21.26 13.34 -6.33
CA ALA A 39 -21.20 14.23 -5.16
C ALA A 39 -22.27 15.34 -5.19
N CYS A 40 -22.65 15.82 -6.38
CA CYS A 40 -23.67 16.86 -6.57
C CYS A 40 -24.99 16.33 -7.16
N HIS A 41 -24.94 15.26 -7.96
CA HIS A 41 -26.09 14.65 -8.63
C HIS A 41 -26.45 13.29 -8.00
N ASN A 42 -26.89 13.32 -6.75
CA ASN A 42 -27.37 12.15 -6.00
C ASN A 42 -28.75 12.45 -5.40
N LYS A 43 -29.36 11.47 -4.73
CA LYS A 43 -30.68 11.61 -4.11
C LYS A 43 -30.82 12.78 -3.12
N THR A 44 -29.75 13.17 -2.42
CA THR A 44 -29.82 14.19 -1.36
C THR A 44 -29.52 15.60 -1.86
N THR A 45 -28.61 15.75 -2.81
CA THR A 45 -28.12 17.05 -3.29
C THR A 45 -28.77 17.46 -4.63
N THR A 46 -29.21 16.47 -5.42
CA THR A 46 -29.98 16.54 -6.68
C THR A 46 -29.89 17.85 -7.47
N LYS A 47 -28.67 18.32 -7.79
CA LYS A 47 -28.51 19.55 -8.59
C LYS A 47 -29.06 19.35 -10.00
N GLY A 48 -29.82 20.33 -10.49
CA GLY A 48 -30.50 20.25 -11.80
C GLY A 48 -31.50 19.08 -11.91
N GLY A 49 -32.06 18.62 -10.79
CA GLY A 49 -33.02 17.51 -10.77
C GLY A 49 -32.44 16.11 -11.07
N LEU A 50 -31.13 15.99 -11.32
CA LEU A 50 -30.50 14.76 -11.80
C LEU A 50 -29.99 13.87 -10.66
N ASN A 51 -30.27 12.57 -10.73
CA ASN A 51 -29.68 11.53 -9.88
C ASN A 51 -28.83 10.56 -10.71
N MET A 52 -27.55 10.46 -10.39
CA MET A 52 -26.53 9.65 -11.08
C MET A 52 -26.08 8.40 -10.29
N GLU A 53 -26.83 7.96 -9.28
CA GLU A 53 -26.45 6.81 -8.45
C GLU A 53 -26.54 5.47 -9.22
N THR A 54 -27.42 5.39 -10.22
CA THR A 54 -27.60 4.20 -11.08
C THR A 54 -27.82 4.61 -12.54
N PRO A 55 -27.43 3.78 -13.53
CA PRO A 55 -27.69 4.04 -14.95
C PRO A 55 -29.17 4.29 -15.26
N GLU A 56 -30.07 3.59 -14.57
CA GLU A 56 -31.52 3.76 -14.71
C GLU A 56 -31.97 5.17 -14.29
N LEU A 57 -31.39 5.70 -13.22
CA LEU A 57 -31.67 7.06 -12.74
C LEU A 57 -31.05 8.13 -13.65
N MET A 58 -29.85 7.86 -14.21
CA MET A 58 -29.24 8.74 -15.20
C MET A 58 -30.11 8.86 -16.46
N ALA A 59 -30.69 7.73 -16.92
CA ALA A 59 -31.55 7.71 -18.11
C ALA A 59 -32.87 8.44 -17.89
N LYS A 60 -33.36 8.49 -16.64
CA LYS A 60 -34.56 9.25 -16.28
C LYS A 60 -34.38 10.76 -16.47
N GLY A 61 -33.14 11.26 -16.37
CA GLY A 61 -32.84 12.69 -16.49
C GLY A 61 -33.23 13.51 -15.25
N GLY A 62 -33.08 14.82 -15.36
CA GLY A 62 -33.36 15.79 -14.30
C GLY A 62 -34.39 16.83 -14.74
N GLU A 63 -34.09 18.10 -14.47
CA GLU A 63 -34.88 19.25 -14.95
C GLU A 63 -34.67 19.53 -16.44
N SER A 64 -33.52 19.12 -16.99
CA SER A 64 -33.31 18.99 -18.42
C SER A 64 -33.93 17.70 -18.96
N ASP A 65 -34.17 17.64 -20.28
CA ASP A 65 -34.58 16.42 -21.00
C ASP A 65 -33.69 15.20 -20.66
N LYS A 66 -34.06 14.00 -21.13
CA LYS A 66 -33.42 12.69 -20.80
C LYS A 66 -31.89 12.78 -20.60
N GLY A 67 -31.42 12.54 -19.37
CA GLY A 67 -30.02 12.76 -18.99
C GLY A 67 -29.02 11.93 -19.81
N ILE A 68 -29.28 10.63 -19.95
CA ILE A 68 -28.64 9.79 -20.97
C ILE A 68 -29.70 9.17 -21.89
N ILE A 69 -29.35 9.05 -23.16
CA ILE A 69 -30.14 8.37 -24.18
C ILE A 69 -29.37 7.09 -24.56
N PRO A 70 -29.77 5.92 -24.05
CA PRO A 70 -29.13 4.65 -24.40
C PRO A 70 -29.01 4.47 -25.91
N GLY A 71 -27.80 4.16 -26.38
CA GLY A 71 -27.48 4.03 -27.81
C GLY A 71 -27.09 5.33 -28.51
N LYS A 72 -27.19 6.49 -27.82
CA LYS A 72 -26.93 7.80 -28.39
C LYS A 72 -26.04 8.65 -27.47
N GLY A 73 -24.78 8.26 -27.31
CA GLY A 73 -23.83 8.93 -26.43
C GLY A 73 -23.60 10.40 -26.80
N ALA A 74 -23.46 10.72 -28.09
CA ALA A 74 -23.24 12.10 -28.54
C ALA A 74 -24.45 13.04 -28.32
N GLU A 75 -25.66 12.49 -28.34
CA GLU A 75 -26.92 13.23 -28.13
C GLU A 75 -27.31 13.28 -26.65
N SER A 76 -26.58 12.59 -25.77
CA SER A 76 -26.91 12.50 -24.35
C SER A 76 -26.44 13.76 -23.61
N VAL A 77 -27.38 14.40 -22.92
CA VAL A 77 -27.19 15.62 -22.12
C VAL A 77 -25.97 15.53 -21.22
N MET A 78 -25.85 14.42 -20.50
CA MET A 78 -24.78 14.20 -19.54
C MET A 78 -23.41 14.10 -20.20
N TYR A 79 -23.34 13.54 -21.42
CA TYR A 79 -22.08 13.53 -22.19
C TYR A 79 -21.76 14.92 -22.70
N GLN A 80 -22.73 15.64 -23.26
CA GLN A 80 -22.53 16.99 -23.79
C GLN A 80 -22.10 17.97 -22.70
N ALA A 81 -22.71 17.88 -21.51
CA ALA A 81 -22.35 18.66 -20.34
C ALA A 81 -20.93 18.34 -19.84
N ALA A 82 -20.52 17.06 -19.85
CA ALA A 82 -19.15 16.65 -19.49
C ALA A 82 -18.11 17.02 -20.55
N ALA A 83 -18.51 17.04 -21.84
CA ALA A 83 -17.68 17.42 -22.98
C ALA A 83 -17.67 18.94 -23.25
N HIS A 84 -18.39 19.72 -22.44
CA HIS A 84 -18.50 21.19 -22.53
C HIS A 84 -19.07 21.66 -23.88
N THR A 85 -20.03 20.90 -24.40
CA THR A 85 -20.76 21.18 -25.65
C THR A 85 -22.25 21.50 -25.41
N TRP A 86 -22.65 21.60 -24.14
CA TRP A 86 -23.95 22.08 -23.67
C TRP A 86 -23.80 23.49 -23.07
N ASP A 87 -24.87 24.28 -23.05
CA ASP A 87 -25.06 25.55 -22.31
C ASP A 87 -24.60 25.58 -20.83
N SER A 88 -24.23 24.45 -20.22
CA SER A 88 -23.84 24.29 -18.83
C SER A 88 -22.70 23.29 -18.75
N GLU A 89 -21.50 23.81 -18.48
CA GLU A 89 -20.28 23.03 -18.32
C GLU A 89 -20.31 22.24 -17.01
N MET A 90 -19.98 20.94 -17.07
CA MET A 90 -19.83 20.07 -15.90
C MET A 90 -18.44 19.41 -15.87
N PRO A 91 -17.79 19.35 -14.69
CA PRO A 91 -18.15 20.03 -13.45
C PRO A 91 -17.92 21.56 -13.55
N PRO A 92 -18.68 22.38 -12.80
CA PRO A 92 -18.51 23.83 -12.84
C PRO A 92 -17.18 24.27 -12.24
N LYS A 93 -16.62 25.36 -12.79
CA LYS A 93 -15.39 25.97 -12.30
C LYS A 93 -15.58 26.42 -10.85
N GLY A 94 -14.61 26.11 -9.97
CA GLY A 94 -14.65 26.48 -8.56
C GLY A 94 -15.67 25.71 -7.71
N ASN A 95 -16.09 24.51 -8.15
CA ASN A 95 -16.98 23.66 -7.35
C ASN A 95 -16.35 23.28 -5.98
N LYS A 96 -17.19 23.18 -4.95
CA LYS A 96 -16.76 22.94 -3.56
C LYS A 96 -16.38 21.49 -3.25
N VAL A 97 -16.59 20.57 -4.19
CA VAL A 97 -16.38 19.13 -3.99
C VAL A 97 -15.09 18.62 -4.65
N GLY A 98 -14.31 19.51 -5.27
CA GLY A 98 -13.05 19.15 -5.93
C GLY A 98 -13.22 18.30 -7.18
N ALA A 99 -14.41 18.30 -7.80
CA ALA A 99 -14.66 17.60 -9.05
C ALA A 99 -13.84 18.24 -10.18
N VAL A 100 -13.21 17.41 -11.00
CA VAL A 100 -12.38 17.82 -12.13
C VAL A 100 -12.99 17.38 -13.46
N ASN A 101 -12.59 18.04 -14.55
CA ASN A 101 -13.01 17.65 -15.89
C ASN A 101 -12.56 16.21 -16.19
N LEU A 102 -13.42 15.47 -16.89
CA LEU A 102 -13.07 14.13 -17.37
C LEU A 102 -11.94 14.23 -18.39
N THR A 103 -11.02 13.26 -18.34
CA THR A 103 -9.96 13.16 -19.37
C THR A 103 -10.55 12.77 -20.73
N PRO A 104 -9.84 12.99 -21.85
CA PRO A 104 -10.30 12.55 -23.16
C PRO A 104 -10.65 11.06 -23.20
N GLU A 105 -9.89 10.22 -22.49
CA GLU A 105 -10.13 8.78 -22.41
C GLU A 105 -11.40 8.46 -21.61
N GLN A 106 -11.63 9.17 -20.49
CA GLN A 106 -12.85 9.01 -19.69
C GLN A 106 -14.09 9.49 -20.44
N LEU A 107 -13.99 10.58 -21.19
CA LEU A 107 -15.07 11.06 -22.07
C LEU A 107 -15.37 10.05 -23.18
N ALA A 108 -14.34 9.51 -23.84
CA ALA A 108 -14.50 8.50 -24.87
C ALA A 108 -15.14 7.23 -24.30
N LEU A 109 -14.71 6.79 -23.13
CA LEU A 109 -15.23 5.62 -22.43
C LEU A 109 -16.69 5.84 -21.98
N PHE A 110 -17.01 7.02 -21.45
CA PHE A 110 -18.37 7.37 -21.05
C PHE A 110 -19.32 7.39 -22.25
N LYS A 111 -18.89 8.02 -23.35
CA LYS A 111 -19.64 8.03 -24.61
C LYS A 111 -19.88 6.62 -25.13
N ALA A 112 -18.82 5.82 -25.21
CA ALA A 112 -18.89 4.45 -25.73
C ALA A 112 -19.81 3.56 -24.88
N TRP A 113 -19.81 3.73 -23.55
CA TRP A 113 -20.72 3.01 -22.67
C TRP A 113 -22.19 3.40 -22.91
N ILE A 114 -22.47 4.69 -23.13
CA ILE A 114 -23.82 5.14 -23.49
C ILE A 114 -24.22 4.57 -24.87
N ASP A 115 -23.32 4.59 -25.85
CA ASP A 115 -23.54 4.02 -27.18
C ASP A 115 -23.82 2.50 -27.12
N GLN A 116 -23.26 1.79 -26.13
CA GLN A 116 -23.55 0.36 -25.87
C GLN A 116 -24.89 0.13 -25.13
N GLY A 117 -25.67 1.18 -24.92
CA GLY A 117 -27.00 1.12 -24.31
C GLY A 117 -27.01 1.43 -22.81
N ALA A 118 -25.95 2.03 -22.26
CA ALA A 118 -25.88 2.51 -20.88
C ALA A 118 -26.31 1.47 -19.83
N LYS A 119 -25.91 0.21 -20.02
CA LYS A 119 -26.36 -0.90 -19.16
C LYS A 119 -25.61 -0.90 -17.83
N ALA A 120 -26.33 -1.20 -16.75
CA ALA A 120 -25.71 -1.54 -15.47
C ALA A 120 -24.83 -2.79 -15.62
N SER A 121 -23.78 -2.87 -14.81
CA SER A 121 -22.95 -4.08 -14.77
C SER A 121 -23.79 -5.27 -14.31
N PRO A 122 -23.53 -6.48 -14.85
CA PRO A 122 -24.17 -7.68 -14.34
C PRO A 122 -23.91 -7.81 -12.84
N LYS A 123 -24.94 -8.16 -12.05
CA LYS A 123 -24.82 -8.35 -10.61
C LYS A 123 -23.77 -9.44 -10.34
N ARG A 124 -22.55 -9.02 -9.99
CA ARG A 124 -21.53 -9.94 -9.50
C ARG A 124 -21.94 -10.39 -8.12
N VAL A 125 -22.39 -11.63 -8.00
CA VAL A 125 -22.41 -12.32 -6.71
C VAL A 125 -20.95 -12.39 -6.28
N GLN A 126 -20.55 -11.58 -5.30
CA GLN A 126 -19.27 -11.78 -4.65
C GLN A 126 -19.33 -13.15 -3.98
N ILE A 127 -18.71 -14.14 -4.62
CA ILE A 127 -18.45 -15.42 -3.97
C ILE A 127 -17.34 -15.11 -2.97
N ILE A 128 -17.72 -14.91 -1.71
CA ILE A 128 -16.76 -14.82 -0.61
C ILE A 128 -16.18 -16.22 -0.43
N ALA A 129 -14.98 -16.44 -0.97
CA ALA A 129 -14.20 -17.63 -0.73
C ALA A 129 -13.62 -17.55 0.68
N TRP A 130 -14.25 -18.25 1.63
CA TRP A 130 -13.76 -18.31 3.00
C TRP A 130 -12.47 -19.12 3.05
N GLU A 131 -11.50 -18.63 3.81
CA GLU A 131 -10.25 -19.34 4.12
C GLU A 131 -10.25 -19.81 5.58
N PRO A 132 -9.54 -20.91 5.89
CA PRO A 132 -9.38 -21.34 7.28
C PRO A 132 -8.58 -20.29 8.07
N LEU A 133 -8.89 -20.14 9.36
CA LEU A 133 -8.06 -19.31 10.22
C LEU A 133 -6.61 -19.82 10.26
N PRO A 134 -5.60 -18.93 10.29
CA PRO A 134 -4.20 -19.33 10.36
C PRO A 134 -3.91 -20.25 11.54
N ALA A 135 -3.20 -21.35 11.32
CA ALA A 135 -2.90 -22.33 12.36
C ALA A 135 -2.10 -21.76 13.55
N GLY A 136 -1.34 -20.66 13.33
CA GLY A 136 -0.59 -19.96 14.37
C GLY A 136 -1.44 -19.13 15.34
N LEU A 137 -2.73 -18.90 15.03
CA LEU A 137 -3.61 -18.13 15.90
C LEU A 137 -4.17 -19.02 17.02
N GLN A 138 -3.49 -19.02 18.17
CA GLN A 138 -3.79 -19.91 19.31
C GLN A 138 -4.21 -19.15 20.58
N SER A 139 -4.44 -17.84 20.48
CA SER A 139 -4.81 -16.99 21.61
C SER A 139 -6.12 -17.46 22.25
N ILE A 140 -6.14 -17.51 23.59
CA ILE A 140 -7.35 -17.77 24.36
C ILE A 140 -8.11 -16.45 24.51
N TYR A 141 -9.28 -16.35 23.89
CA TYR A 141 -10.12 -15.15 23.93
C TYR A 141 -11.18 -15.19 25.02
N SER A 142 -11.59 -16.38 25.44
CA SER A 142 -12.63 -16.57 26.45
C SER A 142 -12.44 -17.88 27.19
N VAL A 143 -12.85 -17.91 28.45
CA VAL A 143 -12.88 -19.10 29.31
C VAL A 143 -14.17 -19.11 30.11
N ALA A 144 -14.70 -20.30 30.37
CA ALA A 144 -15.83 -20.50 31.28
C ALA A 144 -15.61 -21.76 32.11
N VAL A 145 -16.01 -21.72 33.37
CA VAL A 145 -16.00 -22.89 34.27
C VAL A 145 -17.44 -23.34 34.46
N ALA A 146 -17.68 -24.65 34.42
CA ALA A 146 -19.00 -25.21 34.67
C ALA A 146 -19.40 -24.95 36.14
N PRO A 147 -20.70 -24.76 36.45
CA PRO A 147 -21.13 -24.50 37.82
C PRO A 147 -20.71 -25.56 38.84
N SER A 148 -20.53 -26.82 38.43
CA SER A 148 -20.04 -27.89 39.30
C SER A 148 -18.55 -27.78 39.64
N GLY A 149 -17.79 -26.97 38.90
CA GLY A 149 -16.34 -26.83 39.07
C GLY A 149 -15.50 -27.94 38.41
N ASP A 150 -16.13 -28.95 37.79
CA ASP A 150 -15.41 -30.11 37.25
C ASP A 150 -14.85 -29.88 35.85
N TYR A 151 -15.43 -28.93 35.10
CA TYR A 151 -15.06 -28.69 33.71
C TYR A 151 -14.77 -27.22 33.43
N ALA A 152 -13.81 -26.98 32.55
CA ALA A 152 -13.57 -25.67 31.96
C ALA A 152 -13.62 -25.74 30.44
N ALA A 153 -14.23 -24.75 29.82
CA ALA A 153 -14.16 -24.51 28.38
C ALA A 153 -13.19 -23.35 28.12
N ALA A 154 -12.31 -23.51 27.13
CA ALA A 154 -11.41 -22.45 26.66
C ALA A 154 -11.54 -22.27 25.15
N ALA A 155 -11.81 -21.03 24.73
CA ALA A 155 -11.92 -20.62 23.35
C ALA A 155 -10.56 -20.17 22.82
N ARG A 156 -9.93 -20.98 21.96
CA ARG A 156 -8.68 -20.68 21.27
C ARG A 156 -8.96 -20.38 19.81
N ALA A 157 -8.89 -19.11 19.42
CA ALA A 157 -9.39 -18.66 18.12
C ALA A 157 -10.80 -19.21 17.85
N ASN A 158 -10.96 -20.05 16.82
CA ASN A 158 -12.24 -20.69 16.47
C ASN A 158 -12.42 -22.12 17.03
N GLN A 159 -11.49 -22.58 17.86
CA GLN A 159 -11.52 -23.89 18.52
C GLN A 159 -12.00 -23.73 19.97
N ILE A 160 -12.73 -24.73 20.46
CA ILE A 160 -13.17 -24.77 21.86
C ILE A 160 -12.69 -26.08 22.47
N SER A 161 -11.84 -25.97 23.48
CA SER A 161 -11.30 -27.11 24.22
C SER A 161 -12.02 -27.26 25.55
N ILE A 162 -12.47 -28.47 25.86
CA ILE A 162 -13.09 -28.81 27.15
C ILE A 162 -12.08 -29.57 27.99
N TYR A 163 -11.83 -29.08 29.19
CA TYR A 163 -10.93 -29.65 30.17
C TYR A 163 -11.70 -30.21 31.34
N HIS A 164 -11.26 -31.35 31.86
CA HIS A 164 -11.67 -31.84 33.16
C HIS A 164 -10.66 -31.29 34.17
N LEU A 165 -11.14 -30.45 35.08
CA LEU A 165 -10.29 -29.70 36.01
C LEU A 165 -9.63 -30.61 37.07
N PRO A 166 -10.34 -31.58 37.69
CA PRO A 166 -9.72 -32.47 38.67
C PRO A 166 -8.55 -33.28 38.10
N THR A 167 -8.70 -33.85 36.90
CA THR A 167 -7.64 -34.67 36.27
C THR A 167 -6.70 -33.86 35.38
N GLN A 168 -6.91 -32.55 35.25
CA GLN A 168 -6.14 -31.63 34.41
C GLN A 168 -5.98 -32.10 32.95
N SER A 169 -6.95 -32.85 32.44
CA SER A 169 -6.87 -33.47 31.13
C SER A 169 -7.78 -32.79 30.13
N LEU A 170 -7.34 -32.74 28.87
CA LEU A 170 -8.20 -32.35 27.76
C LEU A 170 -9.21 -33.48 27.53
N VAL A 171 -10.49 -33.17 27.68
CA VAL A 171 -11.60 -34.11 27.43
C VAL A 171 -11.83 -34.20 25.93
N THR A 172 -12.03 -33.05 25.28
CA THR A 172 -12.32 -32.99 23.85
C THR A 172 -12.12 -31.58 23.28
N LYS A 173 -12.07 -31.50 21.95
CA LYS A 173 -12.26 -30.26 21.20
C LYS A 173 -13.60 -30.31 20.49
N LEU A 174 -14.43 -29.29 20.70
CA LEU A 174 -15.73 -29.21 20.06
C LEU A 174 -15.56 -29.06 18.55
N THR A 175 -16.42 -29.75 17.80
CA THR A 175 -16.36 -29.83 16.34
C THR A 175 -17.73 -29.54 15.77
N ASP A 176 -17.80 -28.61 14.83
CA ASP A 176 -18.99 -28.42 13.99
C ASP A 176 -18.83 -29.21 12.68
N ASP A 177 -19.65 -30.25 12.52
CA ASP A 177 -19.64 -31.12 11.34
C ASP A 177 -19.99 -30.38 10.05
N THR A 178 -20.73 -29.26 10.12
CA THR A 178 -21.06 -28.48 8.92
C THR A 178 -19.82 -27.80 8.34
N LEU A 179 -18.89 -27.37 9.20
CA LEU A 179 -17.62 -26.77 8.79
C LEU A 179 -16.68 -27.82 8.18
N LEU A 180 -16.69 -29.05 8.70
CA LEU A 180 -15.97 -30.16 8.08
C LEU A 180 -16.54 -30.51 6.70
N LYS A 181 -17.87 -30.64 6.59
CA LYS A 181 -18.56 -30.94 5.33
C LYS A 181 -18.38 -29.86 4.27
N SER A 182 -18.16 -28.60 4.69
CA SER A 182 -17.86 -27.50 3.76
C SER A 182 -16.51 -27.63 3.04
N GLY A 183 -15.62 -28.51 3.52
CA GLY A 183 -14.26 -28.65 2.99
C GLY A 183 -13.27 -27.56 3.45
N LEU A 184 -13.75 -26.55 4.18
CA LEU A 184 -12.93 -25.46 4.70
C LEU A 184 -11.88 -25.94 5.73
N TYR A 185 -12.25 -26.93 6.54
CA TYR A 185 -11.38 -27.56 7.51
C TYR A 185 -11.33 -29.06 7.25
N LYS A 186 -10.12 -29.62 7.21
CA LYS A 186 -9.90 -31.06 6.94
C LYS A 186 -9.88 -31.92 8.20
N GLN A 187 -9.73 -31.30 9.38
CA GLN A 187 -9.55 -31.97 10.65
C GLN A 187 -10.60 -31.50 11.66
N PRO A 188 -11.10 -32.40 12.53
CA PRO A 188 -12.03 -32.04 13.60
C PRO A 188 -11.36 -31.13 14.64
N GLY A 189 -12.17 -30.53 15.50
CA GLY A 189 -11.72 -29.62 16.57
C GLY A 189 -11.91 -28.14 16.27
N VAL A 190 -12.67 -27.81 15.21
CA VAL A 190 -13.09 -26.44 14.88
C VAL A 190 -14.56 -26.28 15.21
N ALA A 191 -14.87 -25.35 16.10
CA ALA A 191 -16.21 -25.13 16.62
C ALA A 191 -16.96 -24.03 15.86
N HIS A 192 -16.23 -23.03 15.35
CA HIS A 192 -16.78 -21.85 14.69
C HIS A 192 -16.01 -21.51 13.42
N ARG A 193 -16.63 -20.75 12.51
CA ARG A 193 -15.93 -20.28 11.30
C ARG A 193 -14.92 -19.18 11.66
N ASP A 194 -15.26 -18.37 12.66
CA ASP A 194 -14.51 -17.19 13.11
C ASP A 194 -14.14 -17.33 14.61
N LEU A 195 -13.49 -16.31 15.18
CA LEU A 195 -13.04 -16.29 16.57
C LEU A 195 -14.20 -16.43 17.54
N VAL A 196 -14.03 -17.29 18.54
CA VAL A 196 -14.97 -17.46 19.65
C VAL A 196 -14.57 -16.49 20.74
N GLN A 197 -15.44 -15.54 21.05
CA GLN A 197 -15.18 -14.47 22.01
C GLN A 197 -15.99 -14.59 23.30
N SER A 198 -16.98 -15.48 23.32
CA SER A 198 -17.84 -15.66 24.49
C SER A 198 -18.14 -17.13 24.72
N LEU A 199 -18.09 -17.55 25.99
CA LEU A 199 -18.43 -18.88 26.48
C LEU A 199 -19.30 -18.74 27.73
N ALA A 200 -20.36 -19.54 27.85
CA ALA A 200 -21.17 -19.60 29.06
C ALA A 200 -21.76 -21.01 29.25
N PHE A 201 -21.53 -21.63 30.39
CA PHE A 201 -22.24 -22.86 30.76
C PHE A 201 -23.66 -22.52 31.21
N SER A 202 -24.61 -23.42 30.93
CA SER A 202 -25.93 -23.36 31.55
C SER A 202 -25.81 -23.58 33.07
N PRO A 203 -26.74 -23.05 33.88
CA PRO A 203 -26.74 -23.27 35.33
C PRO A 203 -26.75 -24.75 35.74
N ASP A 204 -27.39 -25.59 34.94
CA ASP A 204 -27.42 -27.05 35.14
C ASP A 204 -26.13 -27.78 34.69
N GLY A 205 -25.16 -27.08 34.09
CA GLY A 205 -23.90 -27.63 33.59
C GLY A 205 -24.03 -28.56 32.37
N THR A 206 -25.23 -28.78 31.84
CA THR A 206 -25.48 -29.74 30.75
C THR A 206 -25.24 -29.17 29.36
N ARG A 207 -25.21 -27.84 29.24
CA ARG A 207 -25.05 -27.10 27.99
C ARG A 207 -23.96 -26.04 28.08
N LEU A 208 -23.39 -25.73 26.92
CA LEU A 208 -22.45 -24.64 26.73
C LEU A 208 -22.95 -23.76 25.58
N ALA A 209 -23.07 -22.46 25.80
CA ALA A 209 -23.32 -21.45 24.78
C ALA A 209 -21.99 -20.82 24.34
N THR A 210 -21.81 -20.63 23.04
CA THR A 210 -20.56 -20.15 22.46
C THR A 210 -20.85 -19.11 21.38
N GLY A 211 -20.23 -17.94 21.49
CA GLY A 211 -20.46 -16.80 20.60
C GLY A 211 -19.27 -16.51 19.70
N SER A 212 -19.53 -16.39 18.40
CA SER A 212 -18.56 -15.99 17.37
C SER A 212 -19.19 -14.95 16.43
N PHE A 213 -18.44 -14.47 15.43
CA PHE A 213 -18.90 -13.43 14.53
C PHE A 213 -20.20 -13.83 13.81
N ARG A 214 -21.30 -13.16 14.18
CA ARG A 214 -22.66 -13.37 13.65
C ARG A 214 -23.24 -14.78 13.88
N GLU A 215 -22.68 -15.56 14.79
CA GLU A 215 -23.22 -16.89 15.13
C GLU A 215 -23.13 -17.19 16.63
N VAL A 216 -24.14 -17.89 17.14
CA VAL A 216 -24.15 -18.47 18.50
C VAL A 216 -24.48 -19.94 18.38
N LYS A 217 -23.70 -20.80 19.03
CA LYS A 217 -23.93 -22.26 19.07
C LYS A 217 -24.21 -22.72 20.47
N LEU A 218 -25.09 -23.71 20.57
CA LEU A 218 -25.42 -24.40 21.82
C LEU A 218 -24.93 -25.84 21.71
N TRP A 219 -24.06 -26.21 22.64
CA TRP A 219 -23.50 -27.55 22.73
C TRP A 219 -24.15 -28.27 23.90
N LYS A 220 -24.47 -29.55 23.71
CA LYS A 220 -25.04 -30.40 24.76
C LYS A 220 -24.14 -31.60 24.96
N ARG A 221 -23.87 -31.93 26.22
CA ARG A 221 -23.14 -33.17 26.56
C ARG A 221 -24.07 -34.37 26.41
N ASN A 222 -23.72 -35.30 25.53
CA ASN A 222 -24.32 -36.64 25.50
C ASN A 222 -23.57 -37.53 26.50
N ALA A 223 -23.93 -37.45 27.78
CA ALA A 223 -23.52 -38.45 28.76
C ALA A 223 -24.64 -39.51 28.89
N PRO A 224 -24.32 -40.81 29.00
CA PRO A 224 -25.29 -41.75 29.57
C PRO A 224 -25.62 -41.26 30.99
N ALA A 225 -26.90 -41.29 31.35
CA ALA A 225 -27.34 -40.86 32.68
C ALA A 225 -26.50 -41.59 33.75
N ALA A 226 -25.86 -40.84 34.65
CA ALA A 226 -25.22 -41.45 35.80
C ALA A 226 -26.29 -42.25 36.56
N PRO A 227 -26.02 -43.50 36.98
CA PRO A 227 -26.95 -44.20 37.85
C PRO A 227 -27.16 -43.35 39.10
N ALA A 228 -28.41 -43.04 39.40
CA ALA A 228 -28.74 -42.36 40.65
C ALA A 228 -28.19 -43.20 41.80
N PHE A 229 -27.36 -42.61 42.66
CA PHE A 229 -26.96 -43.25 43.90
C PHE A 229 -28.22 -43.47 44.74
N ALA A 230 -28.66 -44.73 44.86
CA ALA A 230 -29.62 -45.10 45.87
C ALA A 230 -28.88 -45.06 47.23
N PRO A 231 -29.37 -44.31 48.24
CA PRO A 231 -28.77 -44.33 49.56
C PRO A 231 -28.79 -45.76 50.09
N SER A 232 -27.63 -46.30 50.46
CA SER A 232 -27.58 -47.60 51.12
C SER A 232 -28.16 -47.43 52.53
N ALA A 233 -29.22 -48.16 52.86
CA ALA A 233 -29.76 -48.18 54.23
C ALA A 233 -28.85 -48.85 55.27
N LYS A 234 -27.66 -49.32 54.85
CA LYS A 234 -26.72 -50.10 55.67
C LYS A 234 -25.56 -49.28 56.23
N PHE A 235 -25.15 -48.21 55.56
CA PHE A 235 -24.00 -47.41 55.97
C PHE A 235 -24.30 -45.91 55.92
N THR A 236 -23.81 -45.19 56.92
CA THR A 236 -23.76 -43.73 56.98
C THR A 236 -22.32 -43.26 56.78
N ALA A 237 -22.12 -42.24 55.94
CA ALA A 237 -20.83 -41.59 55.76
C ALA A 237 -20.89 -40.17 56.34
N THR A 238 -19.93 -39.81 57.19
CA THR A 238 -19.83 -38.48 57.79
C THR A 238 -18.44 -37.91 57.51
N GLN A 239 -18.39 -36.69 57.00
CA GLN A 239 -17.14 -35.94 56.83
C GLN A 239 -16.73 -35.32 58.17
N GLU A 240 -15.49 -35.56 58.60
CA GLU A 240 -14.92 -34.94 59.79
C GLU A 240 -14.28 -33.58 59.48
N ALA A 241 -13.97 -32.80 60.51
CA ALA A 241 -13.37 -31.47 60.37
C ALA A 241 -11.98 -31.47 59.70
N ASP A 242 -11.31 -32.62 59.67
CA ASP A 242 -10.03 -32.84 58.97
C ASP A 242 -10.22 -33.36 57.52
N ASN A 243 -11.46 -33.28 56.99
CA ASN A 243 -11.90 -33.80 55.69
C ASN A 243 -11.80 -35.32 55.51
N SER A 244 -11.46 -36.08 56.55
CA SER A 244 -11.57 -37.53 56.51
C SER A 244 -13.03 -37.97 56.49
N ILE A 245 -13.31 -39.14 55.91
CA ILE A 245 -14.65 -39.71 55.86
C ILE A 245 -14.69 -40.91 56.80
N LYS A 246 -15.58 -40.85 57.80
CA LYS A 246 -15.95 -42.03 58.59
C LYS A 246 -17.15 -42.70 57.95
N LEU A 247 -17.00 -43.99 57.69
CA LEU A 247 -18.08 -44.88 57.30
C LEU A 247 -18.51 -45.71 58.51
N THR A 248 -19.76 -45.58 58.92
CA THR A 248 -20.35 -46.30 60.05
C THR A 248 -21.53 -47.14 59.61
N GLU A 249 -21.75 -48.28 60.26
CA GLU A 249 -22.93 -49.11 60.05
C GLU A 249 -24.16 -48.42 60.65
N THR A 250 -25.23 -48.30 59.86
CA THR A 250 -26.46 -47.58 60.24
C THR A 250 -27.18 -48.26 61.41
N ALA A 251 -27.11 -49.60 61.48
CA ALA A 251 -27.60 -50.37 62.61
C ALA A 251 -26.42 -50.69 63.56
N GLY A 252 -26.34 -50.01 64.69
CA GLY A 252 -25.36 -50.30 65.76
C GLY A 252 -24.14 -49.39 65.82
N GLY A 253 -23.94 -48.47 64.86
CA GLY A 253 -22.96 -47.38 64.96
C GLY A 253 -21.48 -47.81 64.93
N LYS A 254 -21.20 -49.06 64.54
CA LYS A 254 -19.84 -49.58 64.44
C LYS A 254 -19.07 -48.86 63.33
N LEU A 255 -17.85 -48.41 63.63
CA LEU A 255 -16.95 -47.86 62.62
C LEU A 255 -16.52 -48.97 61.65
N VAL A 256 -16.83 -48.78 60.37
CA VAL A 256 -16.52 -49.72 59.29
C VAL A 256 -15.22 -49.33 58.60
N ALA A 257 -15.04 -48.04 58.32
CA ALA A 257 -13.81 -47.51 57.75
C ALA A 257 -13.59 -46.05 58.16
N HIS A 258 -12.32 -45.68 58.31
CA HIS A 258 -11.90 -44.28 58.43
C HIS A 258 -10.99 -43.97 57.24
N ILE A 259 -11.55 -43.28 56.26
CA ILE A 259 -10.85 -42.88 55.04
C ILE A 259 -10.22 -41.53 55.34
N LYS A 260 -8.93 -41.54 55.69
CA LYS A 260 -8.16 -40.31 55.85
C LYS A 260 -8.02 -39.65 54.48
N SER A 261 -8.35 -38.36 54.39
CA SER A 261 -8.06 -37.57 53.20
C SER A 261 -6.78 -36.78 53.45
N ASP A 262 -5.83 -36.86 52.52
CA ASP A 262 -4.68 -35.96 52.41
C ASP A 262 -4.97 -34.84 51.40
N LEU A 263 -6.25 -34.55 51.15
CA LEU A 263 -6.75 -33.65 50.12
C LEU A 263 -6.03 -32.29 50.12
N ALA A 264 -5.69 -31.75 51.29
CA ALA A 264 -4.94 -30.49 51.40
C ALA A 264 -3.50 -30.61 50.85
N SER A 265 -2.83 -31.73 51.13
CA SER A 265 -1.49 -32.04 50.62
C SER A 265 -1.52 -32.38 49.13
N GLU A 266 -2.53 -33.12 48.65
CA GLU A 266 -2.76 -33.38 47.22
C GLU A 266 -3.04 -32.08 46.45
N GLN A 267 -3.88 -31.19 47.01
CA GLN A 267 -4.15 -29.86 46.43
C GLN A 267 -2.89 -28.99 46.41
N ALA A 268 -2.08 -29.01 47.48
CA ALA A 268 -0.81 -28.30 47.53
C ALA A 268 0.18 -28.85 46.49
N LEU A 269 0.28 -30.17 46.33
CA LEU A 269 1.10 -30.80 45.30
C LEU A 269 0.62 -30.42 43.90
N ALA A 270 -0.69 -30.47 43.65
CA ALA A 270 -1.28 -30.09 42.36
C ALA A 270 -0.98 -28.62 42.03
N GLN A 271 -1.09 -27.72 43.01
CA GLN A 271 -0.79 -26.30 42.84
C GLN A 271 0.70 -26.05 42.56
N ARG A 272 1.61 -26.71 43.30
CA ARG A 272 3.07 -26.59 43.05
C ARG A 272 3.48 -27.20 41.72
N THR A 273 2.87 -28.32 41.34
CA THR A 273 3.06 -28.95 40.03
C THR A 273 2.65 -28.00 38.90
N LEU A 274 1.50 -27.34 39.02
CA LEU A 274 1.05 -26.36 38.04
C LEU A 274 2.01 -25.17 37.94
N THR A 275 2.50 -24.65 39.07
CA THR A 275 3.48 -23.56 39.09
C THR A 275 4.80 -23.97 38.41
N ALA A 276 5.30 -25.17 38.70
CA ALA A 276 6.53 -25.70 38.08
C ALA A 276 6.37 -25.88 36.56
N VAL A 277 5.24 -26.42 36.11
CA VAL A 277 4.94 -26.59 34.68
C VAL A 277 4.83 -25.24 33.97
N ARG A 278 4.18 -24.24 34.58
CA ARG A 278 4.08 -22.88 34.03
C ARG A 278 5.45 -22.23 33.90
N ALA A 279 6.30 -22.34 34.92
CA ALA A 279 7.64 -21.77 34.89
C ALA A 279 8.52 -22.43 33.80
N ALA A 280 8.43 -23.75 33.63
CA ALA A 280 9.13 -24.47 32.56
C ALA A 280 8.62 -24.09 31.15
N LEU A 281 7.31 -23.88 31.00
CA LEU A 281 6.73 -23.41 29.74
C LEU A 281 7.20 -21.98 29.41
N GLU A 282 7.22 -21.10 30.41
CA GLU A 282 7.69 -19.72 30.25
C GLU A 282 9.17 -19.68 29.85
N GLU A 283 10.03 -20.49 30.49
CA GLU A 283 11.43 -20.63 30.09
C GLU A 283 11.56 -21.07 28.62
N THR A 284 10.80 -22.09 28.23
CA THR A 284 10.81 -22.61 26.85
C THR A 284 10.38 -21.56 25.84
N TYR A 285 9.31 -20.83 26.17
CA TYR A 285 8.74 -19.77 25.31
C TYR A 285 9.73 -18.61 25.15
N GLN A 286 10.23 -18.06 26.26
CA GLN A 286 11.20 -16.96 26.26
C GLN A 286 12.50 -17.38 25.56
N GLY A 287 12.99 -18.60 25.81
CA GLY A 287 14.18 -19.15 25.14
C GLY A 287 14.00 -19.35 23.63
N ALA A 288 12.80 -19.70 23.16
CA ALA A 288 12.49 -19.74 21.73
C ALA A 288 12.47 -18.33 21.11
N ALA A 289 11.80 -17.37 21.77
CA ALA A 289 11.73 -15.98 21.30
C ALA A 289 13.12 -15.33 21.21
N ILE A 290 13.98 -15.55 22.21
CA ILE A 290 15.37 -15.06 22.21
C ILE A 290 16.16 -15.64 21.04
N ARG A 291 16.07 -16.95 20.77
CA ARG A 291 16.78 -17.59 19.63
C ARG A 291 16.34 -17.02 18.29
N THR A 292 15.06 -16.70 18.13
CA THR A 292 14.56 -16.03 16.93
C THR A 292 15.11 -14.62 16.81
N ALA A 293 15.12 -13.86 17.90
CA ALA A 293 15.67 -12.51 17.93
C ALA A 293 17.18 -12.48 17.64
N GLU A 294 17.94 -13.43 18.18
CA GLU A 294 19.37 -13.60 17.89
C GLU A 294 19.62 -13.82 16.40
N ARG A 295 18.86 -14.72 15.77
CA ARG A 295 18.99 -14.99 14.34
C ARG A 295 18.69 -13.74 13.50
N ALA A 296 17.64 -13.01 13.85
CA ALA A 296 17.27 -11.77 13.17
C ALA A 296 18.39 -10.72 13.29
N VAL A 297 18.98 -10.57 14.48
CA VAL A 297 20.12 -9.68 14.70
C VAL A 297 21.32 -10.10 13.85
N THR A 298 21.70 -11.38 13.84
CA THR A 298 22.80 -11.89 13.01
C THR A 298 22.56 -11.62 11.52
N GLU A 299 21.35 -11.85 11.03
CA GLU A 299 21.00 -11.57 9.63
C GLU A 299 21.08 -10.07 9.31
N GLN A 300 20.60 -9.22 10.22
CA GLN A 300 20.70 -7.76 10.11
C GLN A 300 22.17 -7.31 10.02
N THR A 301 23.06 -7.90 10.81
CA THR A 301 24.51 -7.62 10.77
C THR A 301 25.12 -7.95 9.42
N GLU A 302 24.81 -9.11 8.85
CA GLU A 302 25.32 -9.51 7.54
C GLU A 302 24.79 -8.60 6.42
N ARG A 303 23.52 -8.18 6.51
CA ARG A 303 22.93 -7.20 5.58
C ARG A 303 23.64 -5.85 5.70
N LEU A 304 23.91 -5.38 6.91
CA LEU A 304 24.65 -4.13 7.16
C LEU A 304 26.08 -4.19 6.61
N LYS A 305 26.76 -5.33 6.75
CA LYS A 305 28.09 -5.53 6.17
C LYS A 305 28.08 -5.35 4.66
N LYS A 306 27.16 -6.04 3.96
CA LYS A 306 26.99 -5.91 2.50
C LYS A 306 26.60 -4.49 2.09
N ALA A 307 25.72 -3.83 2.82
CA ALA A 307 25.33 -2.46 2.54
C ALA A 307 26.52 -1.49 2.65
N ASN A 308 27.38 -1.65 3.65
CA ASN A 308 28.61 -0.86 3.79
C ASN A 308 29.60 -1.11 2.64
N GLU A 309 29.80 -2.37 2.24
CA GLU A 309 30.65 -2.71 1.09
C GLU A 309 30.14 -2.05 -0.21
N LEU A 310 28.83 -2.12 -0.46
CA LEU A 310 28.20 -1.47 -1.62
C LEU A 310 28.30 0.06 -1.57
N ALA A 311 28.17 0.67 -0.38
CA ALA A 311 28.31 2.11 -0.21
C ALA A 311 29.74 2.58 -0.54
N GLU A 312 30.77 1.84 -0.13
CA GLU A 312 32.16 2.15 -0.48
C GLU A 312 32.43 2.01 -1.99
N LEU A 313 31.86 0.97 -2.63
CA LEU A 313 31.93 0.83 -4.08
C LEU A 313 31.24 1.99 -4.81
N ALA A 314 30.09 2.44 -4.30
CA ALA A 314 29.37 3.57 -4.87
C ALA A 314 30.16 4.88 -4.74
N LYS A 315 30.80 5.13 -3.59
CA LYS A 315 31.71 6.29 -3.40
C LYS A 315 32.87 6.25 -4.38
N LYS A 316 33.51 5.09 -4.58
CA LYS A 316 34.59 4.94 -5.56
C LYS A 316 34.11 5.24 -6.98
N ALA A 317 32.94 4.72 -7.36
CA ALA A 317 32.34 4.99 -8.67
C ALA A 317 31.98 6.48 -8.86
N LEU A 318 31.58 7.18 -7.79
CA LEU A 318 31.34 8.63 -7.83
C LEU A 318 32.63 9.41 -8.10
N GLU A 319 33.75 9.05 -7.48
CA GLU A 319 35.04 9.66 -7.75
C GLU A 319 35.51 9.44 -9.20
N ASP A 320 35.23 8.27 -9.78
CA ASP A 320 35.51 8.03 -11.19
C ASP A 320 34.62 8.88 -12.11
N LYS A 321 33.32 9.02 -11.80
CA LYS A 321 32.42 9.94 -12.52
C LYS A 321 32.84 11.41 -12.41
N LYS A 322 33.44 11.81 -11.28
CA LYS A 322 33.98 13.16 -11.09
C LYS A 322 35.11 13.45 -12.07
N LYS A 323 35.99 12.48 -12.30
CA LYS A 323 37.10 12.59 -13.28
C LYS A 323 36.58 12.77 -14.70
N ASP A 324 35.41 12.20 -15.04
CA ASP A 324 34.80 12.33 -16.38
C ASP A 324 34.22 13.73 -16.67
N ILE A 325 34.09 14.59 -15.66
CA ILE A 325 33.56 15.95 -15.83
C ILE A 325 34.62 16.85 -16.48
N LYS A 326 35.87 16.80 -16.01
CA LYS A 326 36.95 17.69 -16.46
C LYS A 326 37.21 17.63 -17.98
N PRO A 327 37.31 16.44 -18.62
CA PRO A 327 37.44 16.36 -20.07
C PRO A 327 36.25 16.95 -20.84
N LYS A 328 35.04 16.88 -20.28
CA LYS A 328 33.83 17.46 -20.90
C LYS A 328 33.79 18.97 -20.76
N GLU A 329 34.29 19.51 -19.63
CA GLU A 329 34.51 20.95 -19.47
C GLU A 329 35.53 21.47 -20.48
N ASP A 330 36.65 20.77 -20.63
CA ASP A 330 37.70 21.13 -21.59
C ASP A 330 37.20 21.04 -23.04
N ALA A 331 36.40 20.00 -23.37
CA ALA A 331 35.77 19.86 -24.68
C ALA A 331 34.78 21.01 -24.96
N LYS A 332 34.02 21.45 -23.96
CA LYS A 332 33.12 22.60 -24.08
C LYS A 332 33.90 23.90 -24.32
N ILE A 333 34.94 24.16 -23.52
CA ILE A 333 35.80 25.35 -23.68
C ILE A 333 36.41 25.38 -25.09
N ALA A 334 36.92 24.24 -25.56
CA ALA A 334 37.50 24.13 -26.90
C ALA A 334 36.45 24.35 -28.01
N ALA A 335 35.24 23.80 -27.85
CA ALA A 335 34.16 23.97 -28.83
C ALA A 335 33.62 25.41 -28.87
N ASP A 336 33.45 26.05 -27.71
CA ASP A 336 33.03 27.46 -27.61
C ASP A 336 34.08 28.39 -28.24
N LYS A 337 35.37 28.12 -27.97
CA LYS A 337 36.47 28.88 -28.58
C LYS A 337 36.47 28.73 -30.10
N ALA A 338 36.34 27.52 -30.63
CA ALA A 338 36.29 27.28 -32.06
C ALA A 338 35.08 27.95 -32.74
N ALA A 339 33.91 27.89 -32.09
CA ALA A 339 32.70 28.57 -32.58
C ALA A 339 32.88 30.10 -32.60
N LYS A 340 33.54 30.66 -31.58
CA LYS A 340 33.86 32.08 -31.53
C LYS A 340 34.86 32.50 -32.61
N ASP A 341 35.95 31.76 -32.78
CA ASP A 341 37.00 32.05 -33.77
C ASP A 341 36.41 32.04 -35.20
N ILE A 342 35.51 31.09 -35.52
CA ILE A 342 34.82 31.01 -36.82
C ILE A 342 33.78 32.14 -36.96
N ALA A 343 33.08 32.51 -35.90
CA ALA A 343 32.17 33.65 -35.93
C ALA A 343 32.91 34.98 -36.17
N ASP A 344 34.11 35.13 -35.61
CA ASP A 344 34.98 36.29 -35.84
C ASP A 344 35.54 36.30 -37.28
N GLU A 345 35.83 35.14 -37.89
CA GLU A 345 36.17 35.00 -39.32
C GLU A 345 35.00 35.40 -40.23
N VAL A 346 33.79 34.93 -39.92
CA VAL A 346 32.57 35.32 -40.64
C VAL A 346 32.38 36.83 -40.57
N ALA A 347 32.53 37.43 -39.38
CA ALA A 347 32.37 38.88 -39.19
C ALA A 347 33.39 39.70 -40.02
N LYS A 348 34.66 39.26 -40.06
CA LYS A 348 35.71 39.90 -40.87
C LYS A 348 35.49 39.76 -42.38
N ALA A 349 35.01 38.60 -42.84
CA ALA A 349 34.73 38.35 -44.26
C ALA A 349 33.54 39.18 -44.80
N SER A 350 32.68 39.67 -43.90
CA SER A 350 31.56 40.56 -44.22
C SER A 350 31.87 42.06 -44.07
N ALA A 351 33.11 42.45 -43.71
CA ALA A 351 33.48 43.84 -43.52
C ALA A 351 33.71 44.55 -44.88
N GLY A 352 32.86 45.53 -45.19
CA GLY A 352 33.04 46.42 -46.33
C GLY A 352 32.03 46.28 -47.47
N MET A 353 30.72 46.41 -47.21
CA MET A 353 29.69 46.79 -48.19
C MET A 353 28.48 47.39 -47.45
N PRO A 354 27.60 48.19 -48.09
CA PRO A 354 26.51 48.95 -47.43
C PRO A 354 25.47 48.11 -46.66
N ASP A 355 25.59 46.78 -46.72
CA ASP A 355 24.71 45.77 -46.14
C ASP A 355 25.14 45.32 -44.72
N GLU A 356 26.32 45.76 -44.23
CA GLU A 356 26.88 45.33 -42.94
C GLU A 356 26.00 45.72 -41.74
N ALA A 357 25.38 46.91 -41.79
CA ALA A 357 24.45 47.36 -40.76
C ALA A 357 23.15 46.55 -40.73
N LEU A 358 22.68 46.06 -41.88
CA LEU A 358 21.46 45.26 -41.99
C LEU A 358 21.74 43.80 -41.60
N ALA A 359 22.90 43.26 -41.98
CA ALA A 359 23.39 41.95 -41.54
C ALA A 359 23.65 41.90 -40.04
N GLN A 360 24.26 42.94 -39.44
CA GLN A 360 24.44 43.05 -37.99
C GLN A 360 23.09 43.14 -37.26
N LYS A 361 22.12 43.90 -37.80
CA LYS A 361 20.75 43.94 -37.27
C LYS A 361 20.06 42.57 -37.36
N GLN A 362 20.23 41.83 -38.46
CA GLN A 362 19.66 40.50 -38.63
C GLN A 362 20.30 39.46 -37.68
N ALA A 363 21.62 39.51 -37.50
CA ALA A 363 22.34 38.67 -36.55
C ALA A 363 21.93 38.98 -35.10
N ALA A 364 21.83 40.26 -34.73
CA ALA A 364 21.37 40.69 -33.42
C ALA A 364 19.92 40.25 -33.15
N ALA A 365 19.02 40.40 -34.12
CA ALA A 365 17.63 39.97 -33.99
C ALA A 365 17.48 38.45 -33.84
N LYS A 366 18.25 37.65 -34.60
CA LYS A 366 18.30 36.19 -34.45
C LYS A 366 18.85 35.77 -33.09
N ALA A 367 19.89 36.43 -32.60
CA ALA A 367 20.45 36.18 -31.27
C ALA A 367 19.45 36.54 -30.16
N SER A 368 18.74 37.66 -30.28
CA SER A 368 17.68 38.05 -29.35
C SER A 368 16.50 37.07 -29.35
N LEU A 369 16.09 36.56 -30.52
CA LEU A 369 15.05 35.53 -30.63
C LEU A 369 15.51 34.20 -30.01
N ALA A 370 16.73 33.75 -30.30
CA ALA A 370 17.29 32.53 -29.72
C ALA A 370 17.38 32.63 -28.20
N LYS A 371 17.79 33.78 -27.67
CA LYS A 371 17.82 34.06 -26.23
C LYS A 371 16.41 34.04 -25.62
N ALA A 372 15.45 34.74 -26.23
CA ALA A 372 14.07 34.78 -25.72
C ALA A 372 13.40 33.39 -25.76
N ALA A 373 13.64 32.61 -26.81
CA ALA A 373 13.16 31.23 -26.92
C ALA A 373 13.79 30.31 -25.87
N THR A 374 15.09 30.47 -25.61
CA THR A 374 15.80 29.72 -24.55
C THR A 374 15.27 30.10 -23.16
N ASP A 375 15.09 31.40 -22.89
CA ASP A 375 14.59 31.91 -21.62
C ASP A 375 13.15 31.45 -21.32
N LEU A 376 12.32 31.31 -22.37
CA LEU A 376 10.97 30.74 -22.29
C LEU A 376 11.00 29.23 -22.06
N ALA A 377 11.80 28.47 -22.82
CA ALA A 377 11.93 27.03 -22.67
C ALA A 377 12.45 26.62 -21.28
N GLN A 378 13.42 27.37 -20.73
CA GLN A 378 13.90 27.17 -19.37
C GLN A 378 12.81 27.44 -18.33
N ALA A 379 11.98 28.48 -18.52
CA ALA A 379 10.86 28.77 -17.62
C ALA A 379 9.78 27.69 -17.66
N GLN A 380 9.42 27.21 -18.85
CA GLN A 380 8.46 26.12 -19.02
C GLN A 380 8.97 24.82 -18.40
N THR A 381 10.25 24.48 -18.61
CA THR A 381 10.88 23.29 -18.00
C THR A 381 10.92 23.40 -16.48
N ALA A 382 11.22 24.59 -15.93
CA ALA A 382 11.22 24.81 -14.49
C ALA A 382 9.82 24.70 -13.87
N LEU A 383 8.78 25.16 -14.57
CA LEU A 383 7.39 24.99 -14.15
C LEU A 383 6.99 23.50 -14.17
N GLN A 384 7.26 22.78 -15.26
CA GLN A 384 6.97 21.34 -15.36
C GLN A 384 7.66 20.52 -14.27
N ARG A 385 8.92 20.82 -13.94
CA ARG A 385 9.62 20.15 -12.83
C ARG A 385 8.97 20.44 -11.47
N ALA A 386 8.50 21.66 -11.25
CA ALA A 386 7.81 22.03 -10.01
C ALA A 386 6.43 21.34 -9.92
N GLU A 387 5.68 21.26 -11.03
CA GLU A 387 4.40 20.54 -11.11
C GLU A 387 4.61 19.03 -10.86
N ALA A 388 5.65 18.42 -11.43
CA ALA A 388 5.98 17.01 -11.18
C ALA A 388 6.36 16.74 -9.71
N ALA A 389 7.13 17.65 -9.09
CA ALA A 389 7.47 17.53 -7.66
C ALA A 389 6.23 17.58 -6.75
N MET A 390 5.20 18.35 -7.12
CA MET A 390 3.91 18.37 -6.39
C MET A 390 3.15 17.06 -6.46
N VAL A 391 3.19 16.36 -7.61
CA VAL A 391 2.59 15.03 -7.75
C VAL A 391 3.30 14.01 -6.86
N THR A 392 4.63 14.04 -6.83
CA THR A 392 5.44 13.17 -5.95
C THR A 392 5.16 13.45 -4.48
N ALA A 393 5.13 14.73 -4.07
CA ALA A 393 4.84 15.11 -2.69
C ALA A 393 3.42 14.68 -2.25
N ALA A 394 2.42 14.75 -3.14
CA ALA A 394 1.08 14.25 -2.86
C ALA A 394 1.05 12.72 -2.64
N ALA A 395 1.85 11.96 -3.38
CA ALA A 395 2.00 10.52 -3.18
C ALA A 395 2.68 10.19 -1.84
N GLU A 396 3.72 10.95 -1.46
CA GLU A 396 4.40 10.81 -0.18
C GLU A 396 3.51 11.15 1.02
N ILE A 397 2.68 12.19 0.92
CA ILE A 397 1.68 12.52 1.95
C ILE A 397 0.70 11.36 2.12
N LYS A 398 0.21 10.78 1.03
CA LYS A 398 -0.72 9.65 1.06
C LYS A 398 -0.10 8.41 1.70
N LEU A 399 1.18 8.16 1.47
CA LEU A 399 1.92 7.08 2.12
C LEU A 399 2.15 7.38 3.61
N ALA A 400 2.61 8.58 3.95
CA ALA A 400 2.84 9.00 5.34
C ALA A 400 1.56 8.99 6.18
N ALA A 401 0.40 9.30 5.59
CA ALA A 401 -0.89 9.25 6.28
C ALA A 401 -1.26 7.83 6.79
N THR A 402 -0.63 6.78 6.26
CA THR A 402 -0.84 5.39 6.71
C THR A 402 0.12 4.94 7.83
N THR A 403 1.20 5.68 8.08
CA THR A 403 2.30 5.25 8.96
C THR A 403 2.70 6.28 10.03
N ASP A 404 2.54 7.58 9.76
CA ASP A 404 2.91 8.67 10.66
C ASP A 404 2.10 9.95 10.37
N ALA A 405 1.10 10.21 11.22
CA ALA A 405 0.21 11.36 11.09
C ALA A 405 0.91 12.72 11.30
N LYS A 406 1.98 12.78 12.11
CA LYS A 406 2.74 14.03 12.31
C LYS A 406 3.57 14.37 11.08
N LYS A 407 4.21 13.36 10.47
CA LYS A 407 4.93 13.52 9.21
C LYS A 407 4.00 13.95 8.07
N ALA A 408 2.80 13.35 7.99
CA ALA A 408 1.79 13.74 7.00
C ALA A 408 1.35 15.21 7.14
N ALA A 409 1.14 15.69 8.37
CA ALA A 409 0.78 17.08 8.63
C ALA A 409 1.88 18.07 8.24
N ALA A 410 3.13 17.79 8.60
CA ALA A 410 4.28 18.64 8.24
C ALA A 410 4.51 18.71 6.72
N LEU A 411 4.37 17.58 6.01
CA LEU A 411 4.47 17.54 4.55
C LEU A 411 3.32 18.31 3.86
N THR A 412 2.12 18.29 4.44
CA THR A 412 0.97 19.02 3.91
C THR A 412 1.19 20.53 3.97
N GLU A 413 1.74 21.04 5.07
CA GLU A 413 2.06 22.47 5.23
C GLU A 413 3.12 22.95 4.22
N LEU A 414 4.16 22.13 4.00
CA LEU A 414 5.20 22.41 3.00
C LEU A 414 4.65 22.44 1.56
N VAL A 415 3.68 21.57 1.24
CA VAL A 415 3.03 21.54 -0.09
C VAL A 415 2.16 22.78 -0.31
N GLU A 416 1.45 23.27 0.70
CA GLU A 416 0.69 24.53 0.59
C GLU A 416 1.62 25.73 0.33
N LEU A 417 2.78 25.77 1.00
CA LEU A 417 3.78 26.81 0.76
C LEU A 417 4.35 26.74 -0.67
N ALA A 418 4.55 25.52 -1.18
CA ALA A 418 5.04 25.28 -2.53
C ALA A 418 4.01 25.64 -3.64
N LYS A 419 2.71 25.52 -3.37
CA LYS A 419 1.65 25.95 -4.32
C LYS A 419 1.73 27.45 -4.61
N THR A 420 1.92 28.26 -3.57
CA THR A 420 2.10 29.72 -3.72
C THR A 420 3.32 30.04 -4.60
N GLY A 421 4.44 29.34 -4.39
CA GLY A 421 5.63 29.49 -5.23
C GLY A 421 5.42 29.03 -6.69
N LEU A 422 4.53 28.08 -6.93
CA LEU A 422 4.18 27.59 -8.26
C LEU A 422 3.35 28.63 -9.04
N GLU A 423 2.40 29.29 -8.38
CA GLU A 423 1.64 30.41 -8.97
C GLU A 423 2.54 31.59 -9.34
N GLU A 424 3.50 31.95 -8.48
CA GLU A 424 4.47 32.99 -8.80
C GLU A 424 5.31 32.63 -10.04
N LYS A 425 5.81 31.39 -10.11
CA LYS A 425 6.51 30.90 -11.31
C LYS A 425 5.64 30.97 -12.56
N ARG A 426 4.35 30.65 -12.46
CA ARG A 426 3.39 30.71 -13.59
C ARG A 426 3.22 32.14 -14.11
N LYS A 427 3.19 33.14 -13.22
CA LYS A 427 3.12 34.56 -13.59
C LYS A 427 4.35 35.02 -14.38
N THR A 428 5.50 34.37 -14.23
CA THR A 428 6.72 34.71 -14.99
C THR A 428 6.72 34.24 -16.45
N LEU A 429 5.79 33.36 -16.85
CA LEU A 429 5.72 32.85 -18.23
C LEU A 429 5.21 33.91 -19.21
N LYS A 430 4.12 34.61 -18.86
CA LYS A 430 3.46 35.54 -19.76
C LYS A 430 4.41 36.64 -20.29
N PRO A 431 5.23 37.31 -19.45
CA PRO A 431 6.23 38.27 -19.94
C PRO A 431 7.29 37.65 -20.87
N LYS A 432 7.64 36.37 -20.68
CA LYS A 432 8.63 35.66 -21.51
C LYS A 432 8.06 35.21 -22.86
N GLU A 433 6.78 34.82 -22.89
CA GLU A 433 6.04 34.56 -24.11
C GLU A 433 5.91 35.83 -24.95
N ASP A 434 5.56 36.95 -24.31
CA ASP A 434 5.47 38.26 -24.94
C ASP A 434 6.85 38.73 -25.45
N ALA A 435 7.92 38.49 -24.71
CA ALA A 435 9.29 38.78 -25.13
C ALA A 435 9.72 37.93 -26.34
N LYS A 436 9.36 36.63 -26.38
CA LYS A 436 9.62 35.78 -27.55
C LYS A 436 8.84 36.29 -28.75
N ALA A 437 7.54 36.56 -28.60
CA ALA A 437 6.70 37.05 -29.69
C ALA A 437 7.20 38.40 -30.26
N ALA A 438 7.64 39.31 -29.38
CA ALA A 438 8.24 40.58 -29.78
C ALA A 438 9.57 40.38 -30.55
N ALA A 439 10.43 39.48 -30.06
CA ALA A 439 11.70 39.16 -30.74
C ALA A 439 11.46 38.46 -32.10
N GLU A 440 10.43 37.63 -32.20
CA GLU A 440 10.04 36.91 -33.41
C GLU A 440 9.51 37.89 -34.47
N LYS A 441 8.67 38.85 -34.06
CA LYS A 441 8.21 39.95 -34.91
C LYS A 441 9.37 40.83 -35.40
N ALA A 442 10.28 41.22 -34.51
CA ALA A 442 11.45 42.03 -34.86
C ALA A 442 12.40 41.29 -35.82
N ALA A 443 12.61 39.98 -35.62
CA ALA A 443 13.40 39.15 -36.53
C ALA A 443 12.75 39.03 -37.91
N GLN A 444 11.42 38.94 -37.97
CA GLN A 444 10.66 38.89 -39.23
C GLN A 444 10.73 40.21 -40.00
N GLU A 445 10.53 41.35 -39.33
CA GLU A 445 10.62 42.68 -39.96
C GLU A 445 12.01 42.95 -40.55
N ILE A 446 13.08 42.50 -39.89
CA ILE A 446 14.45 42.62 -40.39
C ILE A 446 14.71 41.62 -41.53
N ALA A 447 14.15 40.40 -41.46
CA ALA A 447 14.22 39.44 -42.56
C ALA A 447 13.54 39.96 -43.84
N ASP A 448 12.42 40.65 -43.71
CA ASP A 448 11.70 41.28 -44.83
C ASP A 448 12.48 42.46 -45.45
N GLN A 449 13.27 43.19 -44.63
CA GLN A 449 14.19 44.23 -45.11
C GLN A 449 15.37 43.62 -45.88
N VAL A 450 15.93 42.52 -45.37
CA VAL A 450 17.03 41.76 -46.02
C VAL A 450 16.57 41.14 -47.35
N ALA A 451 15.31 40.69 -47.44
CA ALA A 451 14.75 40.13 -48.67
C ALA A 451 14.65 41.14 -49.84
N LYS A 452 14.67 42.45 -49.55
CA LYS A 452 14.58 43.54 -50.53
C LYS A 452 15.93 44.09 -50.98
N ALA A 453 17.05 43.65 -50.40
CA ALA A 453 18.39 44.11 -50.74
C ALA A 453 18.99 43.32 -51.94
N PRO A 454 19.81 43.95 -52.81
CA PRO A 454 20.49 43.24 -53.89
C PRO A 454 21.56 42.29 -53.32
N LYS A 455 21.37 40.98 -53.54
CA LYS A 455 22.17 39.92 -52.91
C LYS A 455 23.59 39.86 -53.46
N ALA A 456 24.59 40.11 -52.62
CA ALA A 456 25.92 39.53 -52.77
C ALA A 456 25.88 38.06 -52.30
N LYS A 457 26.52 37.14 -53.04
CA LYS A 457 26.63 35.72 -52.66
C LYS A 457 27.58 35.61 -51.45
N PRO A 458 27.12 35.15 -50.27
CA PRO A 458 28.03 34.79 -49.19
C PRO A 458 28.80 33.52 -49.58
N ASP A 459 30.01 33.37 -49.06
CA ASP A 459 30.75 32.11 -49.14
C ASP A 459 30.00 31.02 -48.36
N GLU A 460 29.28 30.17 -49.10
CA GLU A 460 28.41 29.11 -48.60
C GLU A 460 29.17 28.09 -47.74
N ALA A 461 30.49 27.94 -47.96
CA ALA A 461 31.35 27.06 -47.18
C ALA A 461 31.62 27.62 -45.77
N LEU A 462 31.82 28.93 -45.64
CA LEU A 462 32.10 29.58 -44.35
C LEU A 462 30.84 29.61 -43.46
N ALA A 463 29.66 29.83 -44.05
CA ALA A 463 28.38 29.77 -43.36
C ALA A 463 28.08 28.36 -42.79
N LYS A 464 28.39 27.32 -43.57
CA LYS A 464 28.28 25.93 -43.11
C LYS A 464 29.23 25.64 -41.95
N LYS A 465 30.49 26.06 -42.06
CA LYS A 465 31.52 25.89 -41.01
C LYS A 465 31.12 26.54 -39.68
N ASN A 466 30.47 27.71 -39.73
CA ASN A 466 29.94 28.38 -38.53
C ASN A 466 28.78 27.60 -37.88
N THR A 467 27.86 27.08 -38.70
CA THR A 467 26.72 26.27 -38.23
C THR A 467 27.22 24.99 -37.55
N ASP A 468 28.14 24.26 -38.19
CA ASP A 468 28.73 23.02 -37.65
C ASP A 468 29.47 23.29 -36.31
N ALA A 469 30.15 24.45 -36.20
CA ALA A 469 30.84 24.83 -34.97
C ALA A 469 29.87 25.17 -33.82
N GLN A 470 28.77 25.85 -34.12
CA GLN A 470 27.71 26.15 -33.13
C GLN A 470 26.98 24.89 -32.66
N GLU A 471 26.68 23.95 -33.56
CA GLU A 471 26.12 22.65 -33.19
C GLU A 471 27.06 21.85 -32.29
N LYS A 472 28.36 21.85 -32.61
CA LYS A 472 29.38 21.18 -31.79
C LYS A 472 29.50 21.79 -30.38
N ALA A 473 29.47 23.12 -30.28
CA ALA A 473 29.46 23.82 -28.98
C ALA A 473 28.19 23.51 -28.17
N THR A 474 27.03 23.49 -28.82
CA THR A 474 25.74 23.15 -28.18
C THR A 474 25.74 21.71 -27.67
N LYS A 475 26.26 20.77 -28.45
CA LYS A 475 26.38 19.36 -28.05
C LYS A 475 27.33 19.19 -26.85
N ALA A 476 28.51 19.82 -26.89
CA ALA A 476 29.47 19.76 -25.78
C ALA A 476 28.89 20.36 -24.47
N ALA A 477 28.09 21.43 -24.59
CA ALA A 477 27.38 22.01 -23.45
C ALA A 477 26.31 21.07 -22.87
N ALA A 478 25.55 20.38 -23.73
CA ALA A 478 24.56 19.41 -23.30
C ALA A 478 25.20 18.19 -22.63
N ASP A 479 26.30 17.66 -23.18
CA ASP A 479 27.03 16.52 -22.63
C ASP A 479 27.65 16.83 -21.26
N LEU A 480 28.21 18.04 -21.09
CA LEU A 480 28.71 18.50 -19.80
C LEU A 480 27.58 18.61 -18.77
N LYS A 481 26.46 19.25 -19.14
CA LYS A 481 25.30 19.42 -18.26
C LYS A 481 24.75 18.06 -17.81
N LEU A 482 24.60 17.12 -18.73
CA LEU A 482 24.11 15.77 -18.43
C LEU A 482 25.05 15.03 -17.47
N ALA A 483 26.37 15.18 -17.64
CA ALA A 483 27.36 14.61 -16.74
C ALA A 483 27.31 15.22 -15.34
N GLN A 484 27.19 16.54 -15.22
CA GLN A 484 27.05 17.25 -13.94
C GLN A 484 25.75 16.86 -13.22
N GLU A 485 24.61 16.83 -13.92
CA GLU A 485 23.34 16.40 -13.33
C GLU A 485 23.38 14.93 -12.89
N ALA A 486 24.04 14.04 -13.65
CA ALA A 486 24.22 12.66 -13.26
C ALA A 486 25.13 12.49 -12.04
N PHE A 487 26.17 13.31 -11.92
CA PHE A 487 27.04 13.35 -10.74
C PHE A 487 26.27 13.80 -9.49
N THR A 488 25.54 14.92 -9.56
CA THR A 488 24.75 15.43 -8.42
C THR A 488 23.70 14.43 -7.97
N ARG A 489 23.02 13.72 -8.90
CA ARG A 489 22.06 12.67 -8.53
C ARG A 489 22.74 11.49 -7.83
N ALA A 490 23.91 11.07 -8.32
CA ALA A 490 24.65 9.97 -7.71
C ALA A 490 25.17 10.34 -6.31
N GLU A 491 25.65 11.57 -6.13
CA GLU A 491 26.07 12.11 -4.83
C GLU A 491 24.92 12.12 -3.83
N ALA A 492 23.76 12.66 -4.20
CA ALA A 492 22.57 12.66 -3.34
C ALA A 492 22.13 11.24 -2.93
N ALA A 493 22.09 10.30 -3.88
CA ALA A 493 21.73 8.91 -3.61
C ALA A 493 22.72 8.22 -2.64
N ILE A 494 24.01 8.52 -2.75
CA ILE A 494 25.04 8.00 -1.84
C ILE A 494 24.87 8.58 -0.44
N THR A 495 24.57 9.88 -0.33
CA THR A 495 24.28 10.53 0.96
C THR A 495 23.05 9.93 1.63
N ASP A 496 21.97 9.71 0.88
CA ASP A 496 20.75 9.09 1.41
C ASP A 496 21.02 7.66 1.89
N THR A 497 21.71 6.87 1.08
CA THR A 497 22.13 5.50 1.45
C THR A 497 22.98 5.49 2.73
N ALA A 498 23.89 6.46 2.89
CA ALA A 498 24.72 6.57 4.10
C ALA A 498 23.89 6.90 5.35
N ASN A 499 22.87 7.75 5.21
CA ASN A 499 21.93 8.07 6.29
C ASN A 499 21.08 6.86 6.69
N GLU A 500 20.60 6.08 5.71
CA GLU A 500 19.88 4.83 5.96
C GLU A 500 20.76 3.81 6.68
N ILE A 501 22.00 3.59 6.22
CA ILE A 501 22.95 2.68 6.88
C ILE A 501 23.16 3.09 8.34
N LYS A 502 23.31 4.39 8.63
CA LYS A 502 23.46 4.90 10.00
C LYS A 502 22.24 4.58 10.87
N LEU A 503 21.04 4.80 10.34
CA LEU A 503 19.79 4.49 11.05
C LEU A 503 19.66 2.99 11.33
N VAL A 504 19.92 2.16 10.33
CA VAL A 504 19.84 0.70 10.46
C VAL A 504 20.89 0.17 11.44
N THR A 505 22.09 0.76 11.47
CA THR A 505 23.15 0.43 12.43
C THR A 505 22.73 0.72 13.87
N GLU A 506 22.11 1.87 14.12
CA GLU A 506 21.61 2.21 15.46
C GLU A 506 20.46 1.28 15.89
N ASN A 507 19.58 0.92 14.97
CA ASN A 507 18.50 -0.04 15.25
C ASN A 507 19.04 -1.44 15.55
N GLU A 508 20.09 -1.87 14.85
CA GLU A 508 20.76 -3.15 15.10
C GLU A 508 21.40 -3.19 16.48
N LYS A 509 22.06 -2.10 16.90
CA LYS A 509 22.63 -1.95 18.25
C LYS A 509 21.56 -2.06 19.33
N LYS A 510 20.40 -1.40 19.15
CA LYS A 510 19.26 -1.50 20.08
C LYS A 510 18.70 -2.92 20.12
N ALA A 511 18.58 -3.59 18.97
CA ALA A 511 18.11 -4.97 18.90
C ALA A 511 19.07 -5.94 19.62
N ARG A 512 20.39 -5.76 19.46
CA ARG A 512 21.41 -6.50 20.23
C ARG A 512 21.25 -6.31 21.73
N GLN A 513 21.08 -5.07 22.18
CA GLN A 513 20.90 -4.78 23.60
C GLN A 513 19.63 -5.44 24.14
N ALA A 514 18.53 -5.37 23.39
CA ALA A 514 17.27 -6.01 23.78
C ALA A 514 17.42 -7.54 23.92
N VAL A 515 18.21 -8.19 23.06
CA VAL A 515 18.52 -9.62 23.19
C VAL A 515 19.33 -9.92 24.45
N ILE A 516 20.31 -9.08 24.79
CA ILE A 516 21.11 -9.22 26.03
C ILE A 516 20.19 -9.09 27.25
N ASP A 517 19.34 -8.08 27.27
CA ASP A 517 18.40 -7.83 28.37
C ASP A 517 17.39 -8.99 28.49
N ALA A 518 16.90 -9.52 27.37
CA ALA A 518 15.99 -10.65 27.34
C ALA A 518 16.67 -11.92 27.90
N LYS A 519 17.94 -12.17 27.58
CA LYS A 519 18.71 -13.28 28.17
C LYS A 519 18.87 -13.11 29.68
N ALA A 520 19.16 -11.91 30.16
CA ALA A 520 19.25 -11.65 31.59
C ALA A 520 17.92 -11.95 32.31
N ARG A 521 16.78 -11.60 31.70
CA ARG A 521 15.44 -11.95 32.21
C ARG A 521 15.18 -13.45 32.18
N LEU A 522 15.60 -14.15 31.13
CA LEU A 522 15.48 -15.61 31.04
C LEU A 522 16.21 -16.32 32.19
N GLU A 523 17.38 -15.82 32.60
CA GLU A 523 18.11 -16.40 33.74
C GLU A 523 17.36 -16.22 35.07
N VAL A 524 16.55 -15.16 35.23
CA VAL A 524 15.66 -15.02 36.38
C VAL A 524 14.53 -16.06 36.31
N VAL A 525 13.89 -16.21 35.15
CA VAL A 525 12.81 -17.19 34.93
C VAL A 525 13.31 -18.62 35.20
N LYS A 526 14.53 -18.96 34.79
CA LYS A 526 15.14 -20.27 35.09
C LYS A 526 15.26 -20.53 36.58
N LYS A 527 15.77 -19.56 37.35
CA LYS A 527 15.88 -19.68 38.81
C LYS A 527 14.51 -19.85 39.47
N GLU A 528 13.50 -19.15 38.98
CA GLU A 528 12.12 -19.32 39.44
C GLU A 528 11.56 -20.71 39.12
N ALA A 529 11.87 -21.24 37.94
CA ALA A 529 11.49 -22.60 37.54
C ALA A 529 12.19 -23.68 38.39
N GLU A 530 13.49 -23.52 38.66
CA GLU A 530 14.24 -24.40 39.56
C GLU A 530 13.64 -24.41 40.97
N LYS A 531 13.33 -23.22 41.51
CA LYS A 531 12.68 -23.09 42.81
C LYS A 531 11.31 -23.76 42.83
N ALA A 532 10.48 -23.53 41.80
CA ALA A 532 9.15 -24.13 41.71
C ALA A 532 9.21 -25.67 41.64
N ASN A 533 10.19 -26.23 40.95
CA ASN A 533 10.44 -27.67 40.92
C ASN A 533 10.88 -28.20 42.29
N ALA A 534 11.80 -27.52 42.97
CA ALA A 534 12.24 -27.90 44.31
C ALA A 534 11.08 -27.91 45.33
N ASP A 535 10.23 -26.88 45.29
CA ASP A 535 9.04 -26.78 46.15
C ASP A 535 8.04 -27.91 45.88
N ARG A 536 7.84 -28.27 44.60
CA ARG A 536 6.99 -29.42 44.20
C ARG A 536 7.55 -30.72 44.75
N ASP A 537 8.84 -30.96 44.57
CA ASP A 537 9.48 -32.23 44.95
C ASP A 537 9.52 -32.42 46.47
N LEU A 538 9.61 -31.32 47.22
CA LEU A 538 9.51 -31.35 48.68
C LEU A 538 8.14 -31.84 49.16
N ILE A 539 7.04 -31.33 48.58
CA ILE A 539 5.67 -31.73 48.94
C ILE A 539 5.36 -33.15 48.43
N ALA A 540 5.86 -33.51 47.25
CA ALA A 540 5.70 -34.87 46.72
C ALA A 540 6.28 -35.93 47.67
N LYS A 541 7.45 -35.65 48.27
CA LYS A 541 8.09 -36.55 49.25
C LYS A 541 7.26 -36.74 50.51
N THR A 542 6.55 -35.70 50.97
CA THR A 542 5.70 -35.78 52.18
C THR A 542 4.41 -36.58 51.97
N LEU A 543 4.00 -36.80 50.72
CA LEU A 543 2.83 -37.62 50.38
C LEU A 543 3.17 -39.11 50.21
N THR A 544 4.44 -39.43 49.96
CA THR A 544 4.93 -40.82 49.77
C THR A 544 5.33 -41.53 51.08
N THR A 545 5.30 -40.83 52.21
CA THR A 545 5.58 -41.32 53.57
C THR A 545 4.30 -41.30 54.38
#